data_AF-A0A3C1B006-F1
#
_entry.id   AF-A0A3C1B006-F1
#
_cell.length_a   1.000
_cell.length_b   1.000
_cell.length_c   1.000
_cell.angle_alpha   90.00
_cell.angle_beta   90.00
_cell.angle_gamma   90.00
#
_symmetry.space_group_name_H-M   'P 1'
#
loop_
_entity.id
_entity.type
_entity.pdbx_description
1 polymer ?
#
loop_
_entity_poly.entity_id
_entity_poly.type
_entity_poly.pdbx_seq_one_letter_code
_entity_poly.pdbx_strand_id
1 'polypeptide(L)'
;MLTQIRKRDGRIVGFKHEKITWAIFKAANAVGGNNWTMAEDLTCQVLEMASQKYPDGLAEVEGIQDLVEKVLIENGHAKTAKAYILYREKRRSAREANALIGATINMFSDYLGDKDWQIQENANTQRSINGMNNYVRETFTKQYWLHEVYPNEVREAHLGGDMHIHDLGFFGPYCAGWDLRQLLTDGFGGVPGKVESSPAKHLRSFLGQIVNSTFTTQGETAGAQAWSSFDTYCAPFIRYDNMSFESIKQSLQEFVFNINVPTRVGFQCPFSNLTFDIVPPAALRHEPVIVGGQQTGDVYGDFQAEMDRFNLAFCEIMLEGDAKGRVFT
;
A
#
# COMPACT_ATOMS: atom_id res chain seq x y z
N MET A 1 -48.81 4.99 -16.26
CA MET A 1 -48.55 3.58 -15.89
C MET A 1 -47.06 3.32 -16.04
N LEU A 2 -46.47 2.58 -15.10
CA LEU A 2 -45.06 2.17 -15.19
C LEU A 2 -44.86 1.20 -16.36
N THR A 3 -44.02 1.59 -17.30
CA THR A 3 -43.70 0.78 -18.49
C THR A 3 -42.28 0.24 -18.43
N GLN A 4 -41.37 0.96 -17.76
CA GLN A 4 -39.95 0.67 -17.74
C GLN A 4 -39.34 0.77 -16.34
N ILE A 5 -38.32 -0.05 -16.11
CA ILE A 5 -37.51 -0.02 -14.89
C ILE A 5 -36.03 0.10 -15.25
N ARG A 6 -35.36 1.10 -14.67
CA ARG A 6 -33.91 1.27 -14.74
C ARG A 6 -33.27 0.38 -13.68
N LYS A 7 -32.48 -0.59 -14.14
CA LYS A 7 -31.66 -1.44 -13.28
C LYS A 7 -30.42 -0.69 -12.80
N ARG A 8 -29.78 -1.23 -11.76
CA ARG A 8 -28.56 -0.67 -11.15
C ARG A 8 -27.35 -0.66 -12.08
N ASP A 9 -27.35 -1.48 -13.14
CA ASP A 9 -26.33 -1.51 -14.21
C ASP A 9 -26.63 -0.51 -15.34
N GLY A 10 -27.58 0.41 -15.14
CA GLY A 10 -28.01 1.40 -16.12
C GLY A 10 -28.98 0.87 -17.20
N ARG A 11 -29.20 -0.44 -17.28
CA ARG A 11 -30.08 -1.03 -18.31
C ARG A 11 -31.54 -0.71 -18.04
N ILE A 12 -32.26 -0.32 -19.07
CA ILE A 12 -33.72 -0.11 -19.03
C ILE A 12 -34.40 -1.38 -19.54
N VAL A 13 -35.30 -1.96 -18.73
CA VAL A 13 -36.05 -3.16 -19.11
C VAL A 13 -37.54 -2.94 -18.89
N GLY A 14 -38.38 -3.73 -19.58
CA GLY A 14 -39.83 -3.71 -19.37
C GLY A 14 -40.21 -4.02 -17.92
N PHE A 15 -41.12 -3.23 -17.37
CA PHE A 15 -41.64 -3.40 -16.02
C PHE A 15 -42.55 -4.63 -15.95
N LYS A 16 -42.40 -5.45 -14.90
CA LYS A 16 -43.23 -6.65 -14.66
C LYS A 16 -43.70 -6.65 -13.20
N HIS A 17 -44.97 -6.36 -12.97
CA HIS A 17 -45.55 -6.28 -11.62
C HIS A 17 -45.49 -7.60 -10.86
N GLU A 18 -45.58 -8.75 -11.54
CA GLU A 18 -45.49 -10.09 -10.95
C GLU A 18 -44.22 -10.28 -10.10
N LYS A 19 -43.12 -9.60 -10.45
CA LYS A 19 -41.87 -9.67 -9.67
C LYS A 19 -42.01 -9.05 -8.29
N ILE A 20 -42.86 -8.05 -8.13
CA ILE A 20 -43.16 -7.40 -6.85
C ILE A 20 -44.03 -8.33 -6.01
N THR A 21 -45.09 -8.89 -6.60
CA THR A 21 -45.97 -9.88 -5.95
C THR A 21 -45.18 -11.06 -5.39
N TRP A 22 -44.30 -11.64 -6.21
CA TRP A 22 -43.42 -12.73 -5.78
C TRP A 22 -42.46 -12.33 -4.66
N ALA A 23 -41.95 -11.10 -4.66
CA ALA A 23 -41.04 -10.63 -3.63
C ALA A 23 -41.77 -10.43 -2.28
N ILE A 24 -42.97 -9.84 -2.32
CA ILE A 24 -43.85 -9.69 -1.14
C ILE A 24 -44.26 -11.07 -0.60
N PHE A 25 -44.70 -11.97 -1.47
CA PHE A 25 -45.11 -13.32 -1.08
C PHE A 25 -43.97 -14.11 -0.44
N LYS A 26 -42.75 -14.05 -0.99
CA LYS A 26 -41.57 -14.69 -0.39
C LYS A 26 -41.22 -14.12 0.98
N ALA A 27 -41.33 -12.81 1.15
CA ALA A 27 -41.13 -12.17 2.46
C ALA A 27 -42.21 -12.60 3.47
N ALA A 28 -43.46 -12.73 3.02
CA ALA A 28 -44.57 -13.20 3.85
C ALA A 28 -44.37 -14.65 4.28
N ASN A 29 -43.98 -15.54 3.37
CA ASN A 29 -43.66 -16.94 3.67
C ASN A 29 -42.53 -17.08 4.68
N ALA A 30 -41.50 -16.23 4.60
CA ALA A 30 -40.37 -16.25 5.54
C ALA A 30 -40.78 -15.92 6.99
N VAL A 31 -41.95 -15.31 7.21
CA VAL A 31 -42.50 -14.99 8.53
C VAL A 31 -43.76 -15.80 8.87
N GLY A 32 -44.06 -16.84 8.10
CA GLY A 32 -45.19 -17.76 8.32
C GLY A 32 -46.52 -17.38 7.66
N GLY A 33 -46.54 -16.37 6.78
CA GLY A 33 -47.68 -16.07 5.91
C GLY A 33 -47.76 -17.00 4.70
N ASN A 34 -48.91 -17.04 4.01
CA ASN A 34 -49.14 -17.86 2.80
C ASN A 34 -50.24 -17.24 1.89
N ASN A 35 -50.63 -15.99 2.11
CA ASN A 35 -51.74 -15.42 1.35
C ASN A 35 -51.24 -14.77 0.06
N TRP A 36 -51.41 -15.46 -1.06
CA TRP A 36 -51.04 -14.95 -2.39
C TRP A 36 -51.90 -13.75 -2.80
N THR A 37 -53.22 -13.82 -2.57
CA THR A 37 -54.16 -12.73 -2.90
C THR A 37 -53.80 -11.45 -2.15
N MET A 38 -53.44 -11.56 -0.87
CA MET A 38 -52.96 -10.40 -0.10
C MET A 38 -51.67 -9.79 -0.69
N ALA A 39 -50.76 -10.62 -1.22
CA ALA A 39 -49.55 -10.13 -1.88
C ALA A 39 -49.86 -9.40 -3.20
N GLU A 40 -50.89 -9.84 -3.94
CA GLU A 40 -51.40 -9.14 -5.13
C GLU A 40 -52.03 -7.80 -4.76
N ASP A 41 -52.88 -7.76 -3.73
CA ASP A 41 -53.52 -6.53 -3.25
C ASP A 41 -52.49 -5.48 -2.82
N LEU A 42 -51.49 -5.89 -2.04
CA LEU A 42 -50.37 -5.03 -1.64
C LEU A 42 -49.54 -4.58 -2.86
N THR A 43 -49.41 -5.43 -3.88
CA THR A 43 -48.73 -5.05 -5.13
C THR A 43 -49.51 -3.97 -5.87
N CYS A 44 -50.83 -4.06 -5.95
CA CYS A 44 -51.68 -3.03 -6.57
C CYS A 44 -51.49 -1.66 -5.88
N GLN A 45 -51.46 -1.64 -4.54
CA GLN A 45 -51.18 -0.40 -3.79
C GLN A 45 -49.79 0.17 -4.10
N VAL A 46 -48.75 -0.69 -4.21
CA VAL A 46 -47.40 -0.26 -4.61
C VAL A 46 -47.43 0.35 -6.02
N LEU A 47 -48.18 -0.22 -6.96
CA LEU A 47 -48.27 0.27 -8.34
C LEU A 47 -49.00 1.62 -8.44
N GLU A 48 -50.03 1.84 -7.62
CA GLU A 48 -50.72 3.12 -7.53
C GLU A 48 -49.78 4.21 -7.03
N MET A 49 -49.08 3.97 -5.93
CA MET A 49 -48.11 4.91 -5.36
C MET A 49 -46.94 5.16 -6.33
N ALA A 50 -46.48 4.12 -7.02
CA ALA A 50 -45.38 4.24 -7.97
C ALA A 50 -45.80 5.00 -9.24
N SER A 51 -47.04 4.87 -9.69
CA SER A 51 -47.58 5.63 -10.82
C SER A 51 -47.73 7.12 -10.52
N GLN A 52 -47.98 7.47 -9.25
CA GLN A 52 -47.99 8.87 -8.80
C GLN A 52 -46.57 9.45 -8.68
N LYS A 53 -45.61 8.65 -8.18
CA LYS A 53 -44.22 9.07 -7.97
C LYS A 53 -43.40 9.17 -9.27
N TYR A 54 -43.71 8.34 -10.26
CA TYR A 54 -42.99 8.27 -11.54
C TYR A 54 -43.95 8.52 -12.72
N PRO A 55 -44.38 9.79 -12.95
CA PRO A 55 -45.32 10.13 -14.02
C PRO A 55 -44.77 9.83 -15.42
N ASP A 56 -43.44 9.90 -15.59
CA ASP A 56 -42.75 9.62 -16.86
C ASP A 56 -42.65 8.12 -17.20
N GLY A 57 -43.16 7.23 -16.32
CA GLY A 57 -43.22 5.79 -16.56
C GLY A 57 -41.90 5.03 -16.39
N LEU A 58 -40.81 5.73 -16.06
CA LEU A 58 -39.50 5.17 -15.74
C LEU A 58 -39.25 5.19 -14.22
N ALA A 59 -39.27 4.02 -13.59
CA ALA A 59 -38.90 3.88 -12.18
C ALA A 59 -37.50 3.28 -12.00
N GLU A 60 -36.87 3.58 -10.87
CA GLU A 60 -35.63 2.93 -10.44
C GLU A 60 -35.94 1.75 -9.51
N VAL A 61 -35.09 0.71 -9.55
CA VAL A 61 -35.27 -0.49 -8.72
C VAL A 61 -35.37 -0.15 -7.22
N GLU A 62 -34.54 0.76 -6.70
CA GLU A 62 -34.59 1.15 -5.28
C GLU A 62 -35.89 1.89 -4.95
N GLY A 63 -36.31 2.79 -5.84
CA GLY A 63 -37.53 3.56 -5.65
C GLY A 63 -38.79 2.71 -5.54
N ILE A 64 -38.85 1.58 -6.27
CA ILE A 64 -39.93 0.59 -6.14
C ILE A 64 -39.80 -0.22 -4.84
N GLN A 65 -38.58 -0.59 -4.44
CA GLN A 65 -38.34 -1.34 -3.21
C GLN A 65 -38.77 -0.53 -1.97
N ASP A 66 -38.46 0.77 -1.92
CA ASP A 66 -38.85 1.65 -0.82
C ASP A 66 -40.38 1.81 -0.74
N LEU A 67 -41.08 1.79 -1.88
CA LEU A 67 -42.55 1.80 -1.92
C LEU A 67 -43.14 0.50 -1.40
N VAL A 68 -42.53 -0.66 -1.70
CA VAL A 68 -42.94 -1.96 -1.15
C VAL A 68 -42.80 -1.97 0.37
N GLU A 69 -41.70 -1.45 0.91
CA GLU A 69 -41.47 -1.34 2.35
C GLU A 69 -42.52 -0.45 3.01
N LYS A 70 -42.81 0.71 2.41
CA LYS A 70 -43.82 1.65 2.90
C LYS A 70 -45.22 1.00 2.95
N VAL A 71 -45.65 0.35 1.86
CA VAL A 71 -46.96 -0.31 1.78
C VAL A 71 -47.08 -1.44 2.80
N LEU A 72 -46.02 -2.24 3.00
CA LEU A 72 -46.02 -3.32 3.99
C LEU A 72 -46.14 -2.79 5.43
N ILE A 73 -45.53 -1.64 5.74
CA ILE A 73 -45.63 -1.01 7.07
C ILE A 73 -47.02 -0.39 7.27
N GLU A 74 -47.52 0.37 6.29
CA GLU A 74 -48.82 1.07 6.36
C GLU A 74 -50.00 0.09 6.49
N ASN A 75 -49.90 -1.11 5.90
CA ASN A 75 -50.90 -2.17 6.02
C ASN A 75 -50.69 -3.09 7.24
N GLY A 76 -49.82 -2.72 8.19
CA GLY A 76 -49.63 -3.45 9.45
C GLY A 76 -48.81 -4.75 9.34
N HIS A 77 -48.16 -5.01 8.20
CA HIS A 77 -47.32 -6.18 7.97
C HIS A 77 -45.86 -5.95 8.38
N ALA A 78 -45.63 -5.38 9.56
CA ALA A 78 -44.30 -5.00 10.04
C ALA A 78 -43.29 -6.17 10.06
N LYS A 79 -43.73 -7.39 10.41
CA LYS A 79 -42.87 -8.59 10.37
C LYS A 79 -42.42 -8.93 8.94
N THR A 80 -43.34 -8.87 7.99
CA THR A 80 -43.06 -9.09 6.55
C THR A 80 -42.16 -8.00 5.99
N ALA A 81 -42.40 -6.73 6.35
CA ALA A 81 -41.55 -5.60 5.96
C ALA A 81 -40.11 -5.81 6.45
N LYS A 82 -39.91 -6.21 7.72
CA LYS A 82 -38.58 -6.51 8.27
C LYS A 82 -37.89 -7.65 7.51
N ALA A 83 -38.61 -8.73 7.21
CA ALA A 83 -38.05 -9.85 6.43
C ALA A 83 -37.67 -9.45 5.01
N TYR A 84 -38.48 -8.60 4.37
CA TYR A 84 -38.20 -8.02 3.06
C TYR A 84 -36.93 -7.15 3.06
N ILE A 85 -36.81 -6.22 4.03
CA ILE A 85 -35.64 -5.35 4.21
C ILE A 85 -34.36 -6.18 4.43
N LEU A 86 -34.41 -7.16 5.35
CA LEU A 86 -33.26 -8.03 5.62
C LEU A 86 -32.84 -8.86 4.40
N TYR A 87 -33.80 -9.32 3.59
CA TYR A 87 -33.51 -10.04 2.36
C TYR A 87 -32.87 -9.14 1.30
N ARG A 88 -33.36 -7.90 1.13
CA ARG A 88 -32.78 -6.88 0.26
C ARG A 88 -31.34 -6.57 0.66
N GLU A 89 -31.10 -6.39 1.96
CA GLU A 89 -29.78 -6.16 2.52
C GLU A 89 -28.84 -7.31 2.22
N LYS A 90 -29.23 -8.54 2.55
CA LYS A 90 -28.44 -9.75 2.27
C LYS A 90 -28.11 -9.90 0.79
N ARG A 91 -29.05 -9.57 -0.10
CA ARG A 91 -28.83 -9.59 -1.57
C ARG A 91 -27.95 -8.44 -2.05
N ARG A 92 -27.98 -7.28 -1.38
CA ARG A 92 -27.06 -6.16 -1.63
C ARG A 92 -25.64 -6.59 -1.26
N SER A 93 -25.41 -7.03 -0.03
CA SER A 93 -24.09 -7.49 0.44
C SER A 93 -23.54 -8.66 -0.40
N ALA A 94 -24.38 -9.62 -0.79
CA ALA A 94 -23.94 -10.73 -1.65
C ALA A 94 -23.50 -10.28 -3.04
N ARG A 95 -24.09 -9.20 -3.59
CA ARG A 95 -23.69 -8.65 -4.90
C ARG A 95 -22.42 -7.84 -4.80
N GLU A 96 -22.26 -7.05 -3.74
CA GLU A 96 -21.03 -6.32 -3.45
C GLU A 96 -19.86 -7.31 -3.27
N ALA A 97 -20.07 -8.38 -2.51
CA ALA A 97 -19.10 -9.46 -2.36
C ALA A 97 -18.74 -10.11 -3.71
N ASN A 98 -19.74 -10.42 -4.56
CA ASN A 98 -19.48 -11.00 -5.88
C ASN A 98 -18.75 -10.02 -6.82
N ALA A 99 -19.06 -8.72 -6.74
CA ALA A 99 -18.37 -7.70 -7.52
C ALA A 99 -16.90 -7.55 -7.08
N LEU A 100 -16.65 -7.58 -5.77
CA LEU A 100 -15.29 -7.57 -5.20
C LEU A 100 -14.52 -8.83 -5.62
N ILE A 101 -15.13 -10.02 -5.52
CA ILE A 101 -14.51 -11.28 -5.98
C ILE A 101 -14.19 -11.21 -7.48
N GLY A 102 -15.11 -10.69 -8.30
CA GLY A 102 -14.90 -10.51 -9.73
C GLY A 102 -13.76 -9.53 -10.03
N ALA A 103 -13.71 -8.40 -9.34
CA ALA A 103 -12.63 -7.42 -9.45
C ALA A 103 -11.28 -8.05 -9.08
N THR A 104 -11.22 -8.79 -7.97
CA THR A 104 -10.01 -9.51 -7.57
C THR A 104 -9.57 -10.54 -8.61
N ILE A 105 -10.47 -11.38 -9.13
CA ILE A 105 -10.12 -12.37 -10.16
C ILE A 105 -9.59 -11.66 -11.43
N ASN A 106 -10.19 -10.54 -11.81
CA ASN A 106 -9.74 -9.75 -12.95
C ASN A 106 -8.35 -9.20 -12.70
N MET A 107 -8.07 -8.59 -11.54
CA MET A 107 -6.73 -8.08 -11.20
C MET A 107 -5.63 -9.16 -11.32
N PHE A 108 -5.89 -10.36 -10.81
CA PHE A 108 -4.94 -11.48 -10.95
C PHE A 108 -4.80 -11.93 -12.40
N SER A 109 -5.90 -11.97 -13.15
CA SER A 109 -5.90 -12.37 -14.56
C SER A 109 -5.19 -11.35 -15.45
N ASP A 110 -5.35 -10.06 -15.17
CA ASP A 110 -4.74 -8.94 -15.89
C ASP A 110 -3.24 -8.90 -15.62
N TYR A 111 -2.82 -9.10 -14.37
CA TYR A 111 -1.40 -9.26 -14.01
C TYR A 111 -0.76 -10.47 -14.68
N LEU A 112 -1.45 -11.62 -14.73
CA LEU A 112 -0.93 -12.82 -15.37
C LEU A 112 -0.90 -12.73 -16.90
N GLY A 113 -1.78 -11.92 -17.48
CA GLY A 113 -1.95 -11.76 -18.92
C GLY A 113 -1.25 -10.55 -19.53
N ASP A 114 -0.48 -9.78 -18.74
CA ASP A 114 0.17 -8.50 -19.15
C ASP A 114 -0.80 -7.54 -19.84
N LYS A 115 -2.04 -7.45 -19.34
CA LYS A 115 -3.10 -6.66 -19.98
C LYS A 115 -3.24 -5.23 -19.44
N ASP A 116 -2.58 -4.93 -18.33
CA ASP A 116 -2.62 -3.63 -17.68
C ASP A 116 -1.26 -2.92 -17.81
N TRP A 117 -1.28 -1.65 -18.22
CA TRP A 117 -0.08 -0.83 -18.33
C TRP A 117 0.55 -0.55 -16.95
N GLN A 118 -0.24 -0.59 -15.86
CA GLN A 118 0.26 -0.42 -14.49
C GLN A 118 1.28 -1.50 -14.10
N ILE A 119 1.24 -2.67 -14.76
CA ILE A 119 2.26 -3.72 -14.61
C ILE A 119 3.64 -3.22 -15.06
N GLN A 120 3.69 -2.25 -15.98
CA GLN A 120 4.90 -1.66 -16.55
C GLN A 120 5.19 -0.24 -16.04
N GLU A 121 4.40 0.30 -15.10
CA GLU A 121 4.59 1.65 -14.57
C GLU A 121 5.97 1.79 -13.90
N ASN A 122 6.41 0.74 -13.18
CA ASN A 122 7.71 0.72 -12.54
C ASN A 122 8.73 -0.06 -13.38
N ALA A 123 9.57 0.66 -14.12
CA ALA A 123 10.62 0.10 -14.98
C ALA A 123 11.64 -0.80 -14.25
N ASN A 124 11.76 -0.66 -12.93
CA ASN A 124 12.66 -1.47 -12.10
C ASN A 124 12.00 -2.77 -11.63
N THR A 125 10.73 -3.04 -11.94
CA THR A 125 10.05 -4.31 -11.60
C THR A 125 10.00 -5.28 -12.77
N GLN A 126 10.18 -6.57 -12.49
CA GLN A 126 9.82 -7.65 -13.42
C GLN A 126 8.71 -8.49 -12.80
N ARG A 127 8.02 -9.24 -13.66
CA ARG A 127 6.88 -10.08 -13.26
C ARG A 127 7.29 -11.11 -12.21
N SER A 128 6.58 -11.13 -11.10
CA SER A 128 6.81 -12.08 -10.00
C SER A 128 5.62 -12.17 -9.05
N ILE A 129 5.65 -13.14 -8.14
CA ILE A 129 4.63 -13.29 -7.09
C ILE A 129 4.60 -12.05 -6.19
N ASN A 130 5.77 -11.49 -5.84
CA ASN A 130 5.85 -10.28 -5.03
C ASN A 130 5.38 -9.04 -5.79
N GLY A 131 5.72 -8.94 -7.08
CA GLY A 131 5.20 -7.88 -7.96
C GLY A 131 3.68 -7.92 -8.05
N MET A 132 3.08 -9.12 -8.13
CA MET A 132 1.63 -9.30 -8.09
C MET A 132 1.04 -8.84 -6.76
N ASN A 133 1.65 -9.22 -5.64
CA ASN A 133 1.20 -8.79 -4.31
C ASN A 133 1.23 -7.26 -4.17
N ASN A 134 2.30 -6.60 -4.67
CA ASN A 134 2.40 -5.15 -4.68
C ASN A 134 1.35 -4.51 -5.59
N TYR A 135 1.17 -5.01 -6.81
CA TYR A 135 0.14 -4.51 -7.74
C TYR A 135 -1.27 -4.54 -7.12
N VAL A 136 -1.61 -5.67 -6.49
CA VAL A 136 -2.89 -5.83 -5.80
C VAL A 136 -3.01 -4.84 -4.64
N ARG A 137 -1.99 -4.76 -3.79
CA ARG A 137 -1.93 -3.81 -2.67
C ARG A 137 -2.10 -2.37 -3.15
N GLU A 138 -1.33 -1.95 -4.14
CA GLU A 138 -1.30 -0.57 -4.65
C GLU A 138 -2.64 -0.15 -5.22
N THR A 139 -3.31 -1.05 -5.95
CA THR A 139 -4.65 -0.79 -6.46
C THR A 139 -5.64 -0.52 -5.33
N PHE A 140 -5.66 -1.36 -4.28
CA PHE A 140 -6.57 -1.18 -3.15
C PHE A 140 -6.25 0.08 -2.32
N THR A 141 -4.97 0.32 -2.04
CA THR A 141 -4.52 1.50 -1.29
C THR A 141 -4.88 2.79 -2.01
N LYS A 142 -4.69 2.83 -3.34
CA LYS A 142 -5.05 3.98 -4.18
C LYS A 142 -6.54 4.29 -4.08
N GLN A 143 -7.40 3.28 -4.15
CA GLN A 143 -8.85 3.46 -4.02
C GLN A 143 -9.22 3.99 -2.63
N TYR A 144 -8.61 3.47 -1.58
CA TYR A 144 -8.85 3.95 -0.21
C TYR A 144 -8.51 5.44 -0.08
N TRP A 145 -7.33 5.87 -0.54
CA TRP A 145 -6.97 7.29 -0.50
C TRP A 145 -7.96 8.17 -1.24
N LEU A 146 -8.33 7.80 -2.47
CA LEU A 146 -9.17 8.63 -3.34
C LEU A 146 -10.66 8.68 -2.93
N HIS A 147 -11.16 7.62 -2.28
CA HIS A 147 -12.58 7.53 -1.94
C HIS A 147 -12.90 7.79 -0.47
N GLU A 148 -11.97 7.49 0.45
CA GLU A 148 -12.21 7.62 1.89
C GLU A 148 -11.47 8.80 2.53
N VAL A 149 -10.28 9.16 2.03
CA VAL A 149 -9.44 10.18 2.69
C VAL A 149 -9.48 11.51 1.97
N TYR A 150 -9.24 11.53 0.66
CA TYR A 150 -9.17 12.78 -0.10
C TYR A 150 -10.56 13.33 -0.42
N PRO A 151 -10.73 14.66 -0.42
CA PRO A 151 -11.95 15.29 -0.92
C PRO A 151 -12.21 14.95 -2.40
N ASN A 152 -13.48 15.00 -2.79
CA ASN A 152 -13.89 14.67 -4.16
C ASN A 152 -13.15 15.53 -5.19
N GLU A 153 -12.93 16.82 -4.93
CA GLU A 153 -12.27 17.72 -5.88
C GLU A 153 -10.83 17.29 -6.17
N VAL A 154 -10.12 16.80 -5.15
CA VAL A 154 -8.75 16.28 -5.27
C VAL A 154 -8.73 14.98 -6.08
N ARG A 155 -9.69 14.08 -5.83
CA ARG A 155 -9.84 12.86 -6.61
C ARG A 155 -10.10 13.17 -8.08
N GLU A 156 -11.08 14.04 -8.37
CA GLU A 156 -11.44 14.35 -9.75
C GLU A 156 -10.28 15.04 -10.49
N ALA A 157 -9.52 15.93 -9.83
CA ALA A 157 -8.33 16.54 -10.43
C ALA A 157 -7.23 15.52 -10.72
N HIS A 158 -7.03 14.52 -9.85
CA HIS A 158 -6.10 13.42 -10.09
C HIS A 158 -6.54 12.51 -11.25
N LEU A 159 -7.82 12.13 -11.28
CA LEU A 159 -8.38 11.24 -12.31
C LEU A 159 -8.51 11.95 -13.67
N GLY A 160 -8.78 13.26 -13.66
CA GLY A 160 -8.86 14.11 -14.84
C GLY A 160 -7.50 14.48 -15.44
N GLY A 161 -6.41 14.25 -14.70
CA GLY A 161 -5.05 14.55 -15.14
C GLY A 161 -4.63 16.01 -14.95
N ASP A 162 -5.43 16.82 -14.24
CA ASP A 162 -5.07 18.19 -13.86
C ASP A 162 -3.92 18.22 -12.85
N MET A 163 -3.80 17.16 -12.05
CA MET A 163 -2.68 16.95 -11.13
C MET A 163 -2.33 15.46 -11.01
N HIS A 164 -1.12 15.15 -10.55
CA HIS A 164 -0.70 13.78 -10.24
C HIS A 164 -0.32 13.69 -8.76
N ILE A 165 -0.94 12.76 -8.03
CA ILE A 165 -0.57 12.44 -6.66
C ILE A 165 0.35 11.22 -6.73
N HIS A 166 1.60 11.43 -6.37
CA HIS A 166 2.60 10.38 -6.36
C HIS A 166 2.31 9.34 -5.26
N ASP A 167 2.69 8.08 -5.54
CA ASP A 167 2.75 6.98 -4.58
C ASP A 167 1.44 6.66 -3.83
N LEU A 168 0.28 6.91 -4.46
CA LEU A 168 -1.03 6.52 -3.92
C LEU A 168 -1.16 5.01 -3.64
N GLY A 169 -0.27 4.18 -4.20
CA GLY A 169 -0.24 2.75 -3.93
C GLY A 169 0.33 2.38 -2.55
N PHE A 170 0.97 3.31 -1.84
CA PHE A 170 1.62 3.06 -0.55
C PHE A 170 0.82 3.68 0.61
N PHE A 171 0.83 3.00 1.75
CA PHE A 171 0.10 3.42 2.95
C PHE A 171 1.09 3.87 4.02
N GLY A 172 1.78 4.98 3.77
CA GLY A 172 2.85 5.48 4.64
C GLY A 172 3.55 6.72 4.09
N PRO A 173 4.63 7.18 4.74
CA PRO A 173 5.43 8.30 4.26
C PRO A 173 6.14 7.98 2.94
N TYR A 174 6.51 9.03 2.21
CA TYR A 174 7.23 8.89 0.94
C TYR A 174 8.67 8.39 1.16
N CYS A 175 9.56 9.22 1.68
CA CYS A 175 10.97 8.89 1.88
C CYS A 175 11.42 9.20 3.32
N ALA A 176 12.58 8.67 3.70
CA ALA A 176 13.17 8.91 5.01
C ALA A 176 14.69 9.10 4.93
N GLY A 177 15.21 10.02 5.72
CA GLY A 177 16.63 10.14 6.03
C GLY A 177 16.87 9.63 7.45
N TRP A 178 17.85 8.74 7.61
CA TRP A 178 18.12 8.06 8.86
C TRP A 178 19.44 8.56 9.47
N ASP A 179 19.44 8.69 10.80
CA ASP A 179 20.62 9.11 11.54
C ASP A 179 21.49 7.89 11.91
N LEU A 180 22.68 7.81 11.32
CA LEU A 180 23.67 6.78 11.62
C LEU A 180 24.14 6.82 13.09
N ARG A 181 24.05 7.98 13.75
CA ARG A 181 24.40 8.12 15.17
C ARG A 181 23.51 7.26 16.06
N GLN A 182 22.25 7.06 15.69
CA GLN A 182 21.33 6.17 16.41
C GLN A 182 21.88 4.73 16.40
N LEU A 183 22.26 4.22 15.23
CA LEU A 183 22.84 2.87 15.11
C LEU A 183 24.16 2.75 15.88
N LEU A 184 24.99 3.79 15.87
CA LEU A 184 26.25 3.82 16.63
C LEU A 184 26.05 3.83 18.16
N THR A 185 24.95 4.41 18.63
CA THR A 185 24.69 4.61 20.07
C THR A 185 23.86 3.47 20.67
N ASP A 186 22.80 3.06 19.97
CA ASP A 186 21.79 2.14 20.48
C ASP A 186 21.86 0.75 19.80
N GLY A 187 22.51 0.67 18.64
CA GLY A 187 22.45 -0.50 17.76
C GLY A 187 21.15 -0.52 16.96
N PHE A 188 20.79 -1.69 16.42
CA PHE A 188 19.54 -1.86 15.66
C PHE A 188 18.53 -2.70 16.45
N GLY A 189 17.38 -2.11 16.79
CA GLY A 189 16.35 -2.73 17.63
C GLY A 189 15.14 -1.81 17.85
N GLY A 190 14.39 -2.04 18.93
CA GLY A 190 13.27 -1.20 19.35
C GLY A 190 11.88 -1.80 19.11
N VAL A 191 11.80 -3.07 18.67
CA VAL A 191 10.53 -3.76 18.43
C VAL A 191 10.36 -4.91 19.44
N PRO A 192 9.39 -4.81 20.36
CA PRO A 192 9.17 -5.84 21.37
C PRO A 192 9.02 -7.24 20.78
N GLY A 193 9.78 -8.20 21.30
CA GLY A 193 9.73 -9.60 20.87
C GLY A 193 10.44 -9.91 19.54
N LYS A 194 11.19 -8.95 18.98
CA LYS A 194 12.11 -9.18 17.86
C LYS A 194 13.56 -9.27 18.35
N VAL A 195 14.41 -9.85 17.52
CA VAL A 195 15.85 -9.89 17.77
C VAL A 195 16.42 -8.49 17.56
N GLU A 196 17.28 -8.07 18.47
CA GLU A 196 17.94 -6.77 18.47
C GLU A 196 19.46 -6.96 18.47
N SER A 197 20.19 -5.96 18.01
CA SER A 197 21.64 -5.92 17.99
C SER A 197 22.15 -4.77 18.85
N SER A 198 23.19 -5.05 19.64
CA SER A 198 23.90 -4.00 20.36
C SER A 198 24.74 -3.14 19.40
N PRO A 199 25.16 -1.94 19.84
CA PRO A 199 26.02 -1.07 19.04
C PRO A 199 27.26 -1.76 18.49
N ALA A 200 27.55 -1.51 17.21
CA ALA A 200 28.67 -2.12 16.53
C ALA A 200 30.04 -1.67 17.08
N LYS A 201 30.97 -2.62 17.22
CA LYS A 201 32.36 -2.37 17.65
C LYS A 201 33.37 -2.40 16.51
N HIS A 202 32.99 -2.96 15.35
CA HIS A 202 33.84 -3.14 14.19
C HIS A 202 33.11 -2.69 12.92
N LEU A 203 33.87 -2.23 11.92
CA LEU A 203 33.32 -1.67 10.67
C LEU A 203 32.32 -2.62 10.00
N ARG A 204 32.69 -3.89 9.86
CA ARG A 204 31.86 -4.90 9.20
C ARG A 204 30.51 -5.09 9.90
N SER A 205 30.48 -5.07 11.23
CA SER A 205 29.24 -5.16 12.00
C SER A 205 28.37 -3.91 11.83
N PHE A 206 28.99 -2.73 11.78
CA PHE A 206 28.28 -1.48 11.55
C PHE A 206 27.62 -1.44 10.17
N LEU A 207 28.38 -1.76 9.12
CA LEU A 207 27.86 -1.89 7.75
C LEU A 207 26.72 -2.92 7.67
N GLY A 208 26.84 -4.06 8.35
CA GLY A 208 25.77 -5.06 8.43
C GLY A 208 24.50 -4.56 9.12
N GLN A 209 24.63 -3.73 10.16
CA GLN A 209 23.47 -3.10 10.81
C GLN A 209 22.79 -2.09 9.88
N ILE A 210 23.54 -1.31 9.08
CA ILE A 210 22.98 -0.40 8.08
C ILE A 210 22.20 -1.17 7.02
N VAL A 211 22.74 -2.30 6.54
CA VAL A 211 22.04 -3.20 5.60
C VAL A 211 20.73 -3.70 6.21
N ASN A 212 20.79 -4.28 7.41
CA ASN A 212 19.61 -4.80 8.11
C ASN A 212 18.55 -3.72 8.37
N SER A 213 18.98 -2.53 8.79
CA SER A 213 18.10 -1.39 8.97
C SER A 213 17.42 -1.03 7.67
N THR A 214 18.17 -0.80 6.59
CA THR A 214 17.65 -0.42 5.28
C THR A 214 16.62 -1.42 4.76
N PHE A 215 16.89 -2.72 4.85
CA PHE A 215 15.95 -3.76 4.43
C PHE A 215 14.72 -3.89 5.32
N THR A 216 14.82 -3.53 6.60
CA THR A 216 13.68 -3.54 7.51
C THR A 216 12.78 -2.33 7.26
N THR A 217 13.37 -1.14 7.11
CA THR A 217 12.63 0.12 6.97
C THR A 217 12.18 0.41 5.53
N GLN A 218 12.66 -0.33 4.51
CA GLN A 218 12.15 -0.19 3.14
C GLN A 218 10.66 -0.53 3.02
N GLY A 219 10.15 -1.37 3.93
CA GLY A 219 8.74 -1.72 3.97
C GLY A 219 7.85 -0.62 4.54
N GLU A 220 8.45 0.42 5.14
CA GLU A 220 7.77 1.46 5.90
C GLU A 220 7.73 2.81 5.15
N THR A 221 8.42 2.92 4.01
CA THR A 221 8.48 4.11 3.16
C THR A 221 8.29 3.71 1.69
N ALA A 222 7.67 4.57 0.88
CA ALA A 222 7.44 4.28 -0.54
C ALA A 222 8.70 4.46 -1.40
N GLY A 223 9.54 5.41 -1.03
CA GLY A 223 10.65 5.94 -1.81
C GLY A 223 12.00 5.74 -1.15
N ALA A 224 12.88 6.73 -1.32
CA ALA A 224 14.29 6.60 -0.98
C ALA A 224 14.56 6.56 0.54
N GLN A 225 15.61 5.84 0.90
CA GLN A 225 16.17 5.81 2.25
C GLN A 225 17.60 6.33 2.25
N ALA A 226 17.81 7.49 2.88
CA ALA A 226 19.10 8.16 2.87
C ALA A 226 19.87 7.94 4.18
N TRP A 227 21.16 7.68 4.06
CA TRP A 227 22.12 7.64 5.16
C TRP A 227 23.17 8.73 4.94
N SER A 228 23.20 9.71 5.84
CA SER A 228 24.09 10.88 5.72
C SER A 228 25.40 10.69 6.49
N SER A 229 26.47 11.34 6.02
CA SER A 229 27.80 11.31 6.65
C SER A 229 28.39 9.91 6.80
N PHE A 230 28.17 9.06 5.79
CA PHE A 230 28.48 7.65 5.82
C PHE A 230 29.99 7.37 6.01
N ASP A 231 30.84 8.10 5.29
CA ASP A 231 32.30 8.01 5.40
C ASP A 231 32.81 8.55 6.75
N THR A 232 32.30 9.70 7.18
CA THR A 232 32.66 10.30 8.48
C THR A 232 32.39 9.33 9.64
N TYR A 233 31.22 8.69 9.66
CA TYR A 233 30.85 7.74 10.71
C TYR A 233 31.58 6.39 10.62
N CYS A 234 32.02 5.97 9.43
CA CYS A 234 32.77 4.72 9.24
C CYS A 234 34.27 4.86 9.53
N ALA A 235 34.85 6.04 9.33
CA ALA A 235 36.29 6.28 9.42
C ALA A 235 36.94 5.86 10.75
N PRO A 236 36.32 6.04 11.93
CA PRO A 236 36.97 5.66 13.19
C PRO A 236 37.25 4.17 13.34
N PHE A 237 36.36 3.31 12.84
CA PHE A 237 36.56 1.86 12.89
C PHE A 237 37.82 1.44 12.13
N ILE A 238 38.15 2.13 11.04
CA ILE A 238 39.36 1.85 10.24
C ILE A 238 40.63 2.04 11.08
N ARG A 239 40.69 3.12 11.85
CA ARG A 239 41.84 3.43 12.71
C ARG A 239 41.92 2.49 13.90
N TYR A 240 40.81 2.31 14.61
CA TYR A 240 40.79 1.52 15.84
C TYR A 240 41.04 0.03 15.60
N ASP A 241 40.57 -0.52 14.48
CA ASP A 241 40.85 -1.90 14.08
C ASP A 241 42.16 -2.04 13.27
N ASN A 242 42.91 -0.94 13.06
CA ASN A 242 44.14 -0.88 12.26
C ASN A 242 43.99 -1.56 10.88
N MET A 243 42.92 -1.21 10.15
CA MET A 243 42.54 -1.92 8.94
C MET A 243 43.48 -1.63 7.76
N SER A 244 43.86 -2.68 7.04
CA SER A 244 44.54 -2.56 5.74
C SER A 244 43.57 -2.07 4.65
N PHE A 245 44.09 -1.53 3.54
CA PHE A 245 43.24 -1.08 2.43
C PHE A 245 42.41 -2.25 1.84
N GLU A 246 43.01 -3.43 1.70
CA GLU A 246 42.32 -4.66 1.28
C GLU A 246 41.16 -5.03 2.21
N SER A 247 41.35 -4.90 3.52
CA SER A 247 40.29 -5.19 4.51
C SER A 247 39.14 -4.19 4.45
N ILE A 248 39.44 -2.91 4.19
CA ILE A 248 38.43 -1.85 4.00
C ILE A 248 37.62 -2.15 2.74
N LYS A 249 38.32 -2.39 1.61
CA LYS A 249 37.71 -2.73 0.34
C LYS A 249 36.84 -3.99 0.44
N GLN A 250 37.32 -5.05 1.11
CA GLN A 250 36.52 -6.26 1.30
C GLN A 250 35.24 -6.01 2.10
N SER A 251 35.30 -5.18 3.15
CA SER A 251 34.14 -4.84 3.98
C SER A 251 33.11 -4.01 3.21
N LEU A 252 33.59 -3.05 2.40
CA LEU A 252 32.75 -2.25 1.52
C LEU A 252 32.16 -3.08 0.37
N GLN A 253 32.92 -4.02 -0.20
CA GLN A 253 32.43 -4.91 -1.24
C GLN A 253 31.27 -5.75 -0.71
N GLU A 254 31.42 -6.34 0.48
CA GLU A 254 30.35 -7.08 1.15
C GLU A 254 29.12 -6.19 1.36
N PHE A 255 29.29 -4.95 1.82
CA PHE A 255 28.19 -4.02 2.01
C PHE A 255 27.47 -3.67 0.70
N VAL A 256 28.21 -3.25 -0.34
CA VAL A 256 27.66 -2.87 -1.65
C VAL A 256 26.91 -4.04 -2.27
N PHE A 257 27.46 -5.25 -2.20
CA PHE A 257 26.80 -6.42 -2.76
C PHE A 257 25.53 -6.76 -1.98
N ASN A 258 25.55 -6.73 -0.65
CA ASN A 258 24.37 -7.08 0.14
C ASN A 258 23.23 -6.06 0.00
N ILE A 259 23.52 -4.76 -0.09
CA ILE A 259 22.49 -3.74 -0.28
C ILE A 259 21.91 -3.76 -1.72
N ASN A 260 22.68 -4.25 -2.69
CA ASN A 260 22.28 -4.39 -4.10
C ASN A 260 21.71 -5.77 -4.48
N VAL A 261 21.48 -6.67 -3.52
CA VAL A 261 20.83 -7.97 -3.79
C VAL A 261 19.38 -7.91 -3.33
N PRO A 262 18.39 -8.10 -4.23
CA PRO A 262 16.99 -8.07 -3.85
C PRO A 262 16.66 -9.27 -2.94
N THR A 263 15.95 -9.01 -1.83
CA THR A 263 15.54 -10.03 -0.86
C THR A 263 14.03 -10.32 -0.91
N ARG A 264 13.58 -11.28 -0.11
CA ARG A 264 12.29 -12.00 -0.19
C ARG A 264 11.02 -11.14 -0.30
N VAL A 265 11.03 -9.86 0.07
CA VAL A 265 9.84 -9.00 0.14
C VAL A 265 9.79 -7.85 -0.87
N GLY A 266 10.86 -7.58 -1.60
CA GLY A 266 10.92 -6.47 -2.54
C GLY A 266 11.66 -6.90 -3.79
N PHE A 267 10.98 -6.87 -4.93
CA PHE A 267 11.58 -7.22 -6.22
C PHE A 267 12.71 -6.24 -6.62
N GLN A 268 12.84 -5.15 -5.87
CA GLN A 268 13.85 -4.11 -6.04
C GLN A 268 14.74 -4.10 -4.81
N CYS A 269 16.02 -3.84 -5.05
CA CYS A 269 16.93 -3.44 -3.99
C CYS A 269 16.35 -2.19 -3.31
N PRO A 270 16.55 -2.04 -1.99
CA PRO A 270 16.13 -0.83 -1.31
C PRO A 270 16.67 0.40 -2.07
N PHE A 271 15.79 1.31 -2.45
CA PHE A 271 16.24 2.55 -3.07
C PHE A 271 16.94 3.38 -1.99
N SER A 272 18.27 3.37 -2.00
CA SER A 272 19.08 3.91 -0.92
C SER A 272 20.05 4.97 -1.42
N ASN A 273 20.34 5.95 -0.57
CA ASN A 273 21.31 7.00 -0.85
C ASN A 273 22.35 7.04 0.26
N LEU A 274 23.62 7.06 -0.11
CA LEU A 274 24.73 7.27 0.80
C LEU A 274 25.33 8.64 0.51
N THR A 275 25.40 9.48 1.55
CA THR A 275 26.08 10.78 1.44
C THR A 275 27.49 10.65 1.99
N PHE A 276 28.46 11.07 1.19
CA PHE A 276 29.87 11.10 1.53
C PHE A 276 30.29 12.55 1.71
N ASP A 277 30.85 12.87 2.87
CA ASP A 277 31.24 14.24 3.21
C ASP A 277 32.58 14.63 2.56
N ILE A 278 33.45 13.64 2.26
CA ILE A 278 34.81 13.79 1.72
C ILE A 278 35.78 14.44 2.72
N VAL A 279 35.35 15.48 3.41
CA VAL A 279 36.08 16.17 4.48
C VAL A 279 35.15 16.26 5.69
N PRO A 280 35.64 16.06 6.93
CA PRO A 280 34.82 16.15 8.14
C PRO A 280 33.99 17.45 8.15
N PRO A 281 32.65 17.35 8.11
CA PRO A 281 31.79 18.51 7.99
C PRO A 281 31.86 19.32 9.29
N ALA A 282 31.64 20.64 9.19
CA ALA A 282 31.76 21.54 10.34
C ALA A 282 30.88 21.13 11.53
N ALA A 283 29.71 20.54 11.25
CA ALA A 283 28.78 20.06 12.27
C ALA A 283 29.27 18.83 13.04
N LEU A 284 30.12 17.98 12.45
CA LEU A 284 30.61 16.74 13.08
C LEU A 284 32.08 16.82 13.51
N ARG A 285 32.86 17.75 12.95
CA ARG A 285 34.32 17.82 13.15
C ARG A 285 34.75 17.82 14.62
N HIS A 286 33.99 18.47 15.50
CA HIS A 286 34.30 18.59 16.92
C HIS A 286 33.48 17.65 17.80
N GLU A 287 32.58 16.86 17.21
CA GLU A 287 31.81 15.87 17.95
C GLU A 287 32.70 14.68 18.33
N PRO A 288 32.50 14.10 19.53
CA PRO A 288 33.23 12.92 19.95
C PRO A 288 32.83 11.72 19.09
N VAL A 289 33.83 10.90 18.75
CA VAL A 289 33.62 9.65 18.03
C VAL A 289 32.80 8.68 18.88
N ILE A 290 31.86 7.98 18.25
CA ILE A 290 31.05 6.94 18.91
C ILE A 290 31.42 5.57 18.35
N VAL A 291 31.85 4.66 19.23
CA VAL A 291 32.14 3.26 18.89
C VAL A 291 31.64 2.34 20.00
N GLY A 292 30.94 1.27 19.62
CA GLY A 292 30.39 0.32 20.60
C GLY A 292 29.39 0.95 21.58
N GLY A 293 28.68 2.01 21.17
CA GLY A 293 27.70 2.71 22.01
C GLY A 293 28.29 3.71 22.98
N GLN A 294 29.59 4.01 22.89
CA GLN A 294 30.30 4.89 23.83
C GLN A 294 31.02 5.99 23.07
N GLN A 295 31.00 7.21 23.65
CA GLN A 295 31.82 8.32 23.17
C GLN A 295 33.28 8.08 23.56
N THR A 296 34.20 8.29 22.62
CA THR A 296 35.64 8.22 22.86
C THR A 296 36.20 9.61 23.16
N GLY A 297 37.50 9.70 23.45
CA GLY A 297 38.18 10.98 23.63
C GLY A 297 38.59 11.67 22.32
N ASP A 298 38.45 10.98 21.18
CA ASP A 298 38.82 11.51 19.86
C ASP A 298 37.61 12.20 19.21
N VAL A 299 37.86 13.10 18.25
CA VAL A 299 36.79 13.78 17.49
C VAL A 299 36.83 13.40 16.02
N TYR A 300 35.68 13.43 15.33
CA TYR A 300 35.60 13.03 13.91
C TYR A 300 36.54 13.84 12.99
N GLY A 301 36.89 15.06 13.37
CA GLY A 301 37.84 15.91 12.66
C GLY A 301 39.24 15.30 12.48
N ASP A 302 39.63 14.35 13.33
CA ASP A 302 40.96 13.76 13.32
C ASP A 302 41.11 12.58 12.35
N PHE A 303 40.04 12.19 11.63
CA PHE A 303 39.98 10.94 10.84
C PHE A 303 39.99 11.15 9.32
N GLN A 304 40.52 12.27 8.82
CA GLN A 304 40.59 12.56 7.38
C GLN A 304 41.30 11.46 6.58
N ALA A 305 42.43 10.94 7.08
CA ALA A 305 43.21 9.93 6.35
C ALA A 305 42.42 8.61 6.17
N GLU A 306 41.59 8.25 7.14
CA GLU A 306 40.71 7.08 7.09
C GLU A 306 39.52 7.31 6.17
N MET A 307 38.93 8.52 6.17
CA MET A 307 37.90 8.90 5.20
C MET A 307 38.43 8.81 3.76
N ASP A 308 39.63 9.32 3.49
CA ASP A 308 40.24 9.26 2.16
C ASP A 308 40.42 7.80 1.70
N ARG A 309 40.94 6.93 2.57
CA ARG A 309 41.12 5.51 2.27
C ARG A 309 39.78 4.79 2.06
N PHE A 310 38.76 5.13 2.85
CA PHE A 310 37.40 4.57 2.71
C PHE A 310 36.78 4.98 1.38
N ASN A 311 36.86 6.27 1.04
CA ASN A 311 36.28 6.84 -0.18
C ASN A 311 36.96 6.28 -1.43
N LEU A 312 38.28 6.15 -1.44
CA LEU A 312 39.02 5.50 -2.52
C LEU A 312 38.61 4.03 -2.69
N ALA A 313 38.52 3.27 -1.59
CA ALA A 313 38.09 1.87 -1.64
C ALA A 313 36.65 1.74 -2.18
N PHE A 314 35.75 2.63 -1.78
CA PHE A 314 34.38 2.68 -2.31
C PHE A 314 34.36 2.96 -3.81
N CYS A 315 35.12 3.95 -4.28
CA CYS A 315 35.23 4.27 -5.70
C CYS A 315 35.77 3.09 -6.52
N GLU A 316 36.77 2.37 -6.03
CA GLU A 316 37.29 1.17 -6.72
C GLU A 316 36.21 0.11 -6.90
N ILE A 317 35.42 -0.18 -5.88
CA ILE A 317 34.33 -1.17 -5.95
C ILE A 317 33.25 -0.75 -6.95
N MET A 318 32.88 0.53 -6.94
CA MET A 318 31.87 1.06 -7.87
C MET A 318 32.37 1.03 -9.33
N LEU A 319 33.68 1.17 -9.55
CA LEU A 319 34.30 1.06 -10.88
C LEU A 319 34.45 -0.39 -11.36
N GLU A 320 34.74 -1.33 -10.45
CA GLU A 320 34.80 -2.76 -10.75
C GLU A 320 33.44 -3.32 -11.18
N GLY A 321 32.37 -2.87 -10.52
CA GLY A 321 31.00 -3.28 -10.82
C GLY A 321 30.68 -4.71 -10.38
N ASP A 322 29.57 -5.24 -10.90
CA ASP A 322 29.10 -6.59 -10.61
C ASP A 322 29.90 -7.67 -11.33
N ALA A 323 29.50 -8.94 -11.19
CA ALA A 323 30.16 -10.08 -11.84
C ALA A 323 30.20 -10.00 -13.39
N LYS A 324 29.43 -9.09 -14.01
CA LYS A 324 29.41 -8.82 -15.45
C LYS A 324 30.01 -7.46 -15.80
N GLY A 325 30.61 -6.76 -14.83
CA GLY A 325 31.15 -5.41 -14.99
C GLY A 325 30.09 -4.32 -15.13
N ARG A 326 28.86 -4.57 -14.68
CA ARG A 326 27.78 -3.56 -14.66
C ARG A 326 27.93 -2.69 -13.42
N VAL A 327 27.64 -1.40 -13.56
CA VAL A 327 27.63 -0.48 -12.43
C VAL A 327 26.55 -0.87 -11.42
N PHE A 328 26.85 -0.72 -10.13
CA PHE A 328 25.84 -0.75 -9.08
C PHE A 328 24.98 0.52 -9.15
N THR A 329 23.71 0.40 -8.77
CA THR A 329 22.70 1.47 -8.83
C THR A 329 22.14 1.75 -7.45
#